data_AF-A0A662E7C8-F1
#
_entry.id   AF-A0A662E7C8-F1
#
_cell.length_a   1.000
_cell.length_b   1.000
_cell.length_c   1.000
_cell.angle_alpha   90.00
_cell.angle_beta   90.00
_cell.angle_gamma   90.00
#
_symmetry.space_group_name_H-M   'P 1'
#
loop_
_entity.id
_entity.type
_entity.pdbx_description
1 polymer ?
#
loop_
_entity_poly.entity_id
_entity_poly.type
_entity_poly.pdbx_seq_one_letter_code
_entity_poly.pdbx_strand_id
1 'polypeptide(L)'
;MKKTRILILSLALVAAAAMPAFAAGDSQSDQPVPQRYRGRMAALSGPAAGATAFMVFHIDRFATDAEVQVLGQTLSEHGEEALLKAVSDTDVAGWVKVGNGLRYHLRVIRTMQTPEGRVMIGITDRPIQYGEIARSTRSRQYTFGWVQIQFDEDGKGEGGLIPTAKVDFDAQGRLVVESFGLQPYRILKVLPEKIK
;
A
#
# COMPACT_ATOMS: atom_id res chain seq x y z
N MET A 1 -4.25 -15.12 -22.90
CA MET A 1 -4.65 -14.61 -21.56
C MET A 1 -4.57 -13.09 -21.61
N LYS A 2 -5.70 -12.39 -21.53
CA LYS A 2 -5.74 -10.93 -21.70
C LYS A 2 -5.10 -10.25 -20.49
N LYS A 3 -3.96 -9.58 -20.71
CA LYS A 3 -3.33 -8.69 -19.74
C LYS A 3 -4.25 -7.49 -19.56
N THR A 4 -5.12 -7.54 -18.57
CA THR A 4 -5.99 -6.40 -18.24
C THR A 4 -5.17 -5.42 -17.41
N ARG A 5 -4.55 -4.44 -18.09
CA ARG A 5 -3.86 -3.31 -17.45
C ARG A 5 -4.90 -2.42 -16.78
N ILE A 6 -5.03 -2.48 -15.45
CA ILE A 6 -5.94 -1.62 -14.68
C ILE A 6 -5.21 -1.04 -13.47
N LEU A 7 -5.43 0.27 -13.29
CA LEU A 7 -4.85 1.24 -12.34
C LEU A 7 -3.42 1.69 -12.65
N ILE A 8 -3.31 2.70 -13.53
CA ILE A 8 -2.18 3.63 -13.55
C ILE A 8 -2.46 4.66 -12.44
N LEU A 9 -1.94 4.43 -11.23
CA LEU A 9 -1.82 5.52 -10.26
C LEU A 9 -0.50 6.22 -10.54
N SER A 10 -0.60 7.29 -11.33
CA SER A 10 0.50 8.13 -11.75
C SER A 10 1.15 8.81 -10.53
N LEU A 11 2.15 8.20 -9.90
CA LEU A 11 3.07 8.95 -9.05
C LEU A 11 4.17 9.51 -9.94
N ALA A 12 3.94 10.71 -10.49
CA ALA A 12 4.91 11.42 -11.32
C ALA A 12 6.16 11.75 -10.49
N LEU A 13 7.24 10.99 -10.71
CA LEU A 13 8.57 11.40 -10.31
C LEU A 13 9.10 12.34 -11.42
N VAL A 14 8.85 13.63 -11.26
CA VAL A 14 9.36 14.65 -12.19
C VAL A 14 10.87 14.81 -11.96
N ALA A 15 11.65 14.42 -12.95
CA ALA A 15 13.03 14.85 -13.18
C ALA A 15 13.03 15.62 -14.52
N ALA A 16 13.67 16.77 -14.72
CA ALA A 16 14.41 17.70 -13.89
C ALA A 16 14.51 19.02 -14.70
N ALA A 17 14.52 20.18 -14.03
CA ALA A 17 15.26 21.41 -14.35
C ALA A 17 14.59 22.63 -13.69
N ALA A 18 15.41 23.43 -12.98
CA ALA A 18 15.08 24.58 -12.13
C ALA A 18 14.69 24.22 -10.68
N MET A 19 15.70 24.25 -9.80
CA MET A 19 15.51 24.33 -8.35
C MET A 19 14.63 25.54 -8.01
N PRO A 20 13.60 25.32 -7.20
CA PRO A 20 13.59 25.87 -5.87
C PRO A 20 13.77 24.72 -4.88
N ALA A 21 14.42 25.04 -3.75
CA ALA A 21 14.65 24.14 -2.64
C ALA A 21 13.47 23.18 -2.44
N PHE A 22 13.76 21.88 -2.47
CA PHE A 22 12.98 20.95 -1.66
C PHE A 22 13.10 21.49 -0.24
N ALA A 23 12.14 22.31 0.16
CA ALA A 23 11.75 22.34 1.55
C ALA A 23 11.42 20.89 1.85
N ALA A 24 12.35 20.23 2.55
CA ALA A 24 12.06 19.05 3.32
C ALA A 24 10.85 19.45 4.17
N GLY A 25 9.66 19.10 3.67
CA GLY A 25 8.43 19.24 4.42
C GLY A 25 8.51 18.18 5.50
N ASP A 26 9.13 18.54 6.62
CA ASP A 26 9.13 17.85 7.90
C ASP A 26 7.68 17.65 8.39
N SER A 27 6.93 16.77 7.75
CA SER A 27 5.52 16.52 8.10
C SER A 27 5.12 15.05 7.96
N GLN A 28 6.02 14.17 7.51
CA GLN A 28 5.74 12.73 7.39
C GLN A 28 5.93 11.98 8.73
N SER A 29 6.72 12.52 9.66
CA SER A 29 7.10 11.92 10.95
C SER A 29 6.32 12.43 12.17
N ASP A 30 5.50 13.47 12.04
CA ASP A 30 4.87 14.16 13.19
C ASP A 30 3.47 13.60 13.56
N GLN A 31 3.02 12.58 12.84
CA GLN A 31 1.78 11.88 13.15
C GLN A 31 1.99 10.98 14.38
N PRO A 32 1.22 11.16 15.47
CA PRO A 32 1.45 10.41 16.71
C PRO A 32 1.21 8.91 16.46
N VAL A 33 2.19 8.09 16.79
CA VAL A 33 2.11 6.62 16.75
C VAL A 33 2.09 6.07 18.19
N PRO A 34 1.43 4.92 18.45
CA PRO A 34 0.76 4.06 17.49
C PRO A 34 -0.62 4.58 17.05
N GLN A 35 -1.02 4.23 15.83
CA GLN A 35 -2.36 4.53 15.29
C GLN A 35 -3.07 3.26 14.89
N ARG A 36 -4.40 3.25 15.03
CA ARG A 36 -5.22 2.14 14.54
C ARG A 36 -6.44 2.67 13.82
N TYR A 37 -6.76 2.03 12.69
CA TYR A 37 -7.89 2.36 11.85
C TYR A 37 -8.69 1.09 11.58
N ARG A 38 -10.00 1.27 11.46
CA ARG A 38 -10.92 0.19 11.10
C ARG A 38 -11.79 0.63 9.95
N GLY A 39 -11.88 -0.21 8.94
CA GLY A 39 -12.73 -0.03 7.76
C GLY A 39 -13.53 -1.28 7.42
N ARG A 40 -14.44 -1.14 6.46
CA ARG A 40 -15.20 -2.26 5.90
C ARG A 40 -14.71 -2.55 4.49
N MET A 41 -14.17 -3.73 4.30
CA MET A 41 -13.73 -4.25 3.02
C MET A 41 -14.90 -4.90 2.28
N ALA A 42 -14.96 -4.72 0.96
CA ALA A 42 -15.95 -5.33 0.08
C ALA A 42 -15.27 -5.88 -1.19
N ALA A 43 -15.64 -7.10 -1.56
CA ALA A 43 -15.28 -7.69 -2.85
C ALA A 43 -16.26 -7.20 -3.92
N LEU A 44 -15.75 -6.48 -4.93
CA LEU A 44 -16.59 -5.94 -6.00
C LEU A 44 -16.82 -6.94 -7.15
N SER A 45 -15.96 -7.96 -7.27
CA SER A 45 -16.06 -8.97 -8.34
C SER A 45 -15.38 -10.29 -7.96
N GLY A 46 -15.45 -11.27 -8.86
CA GLY A 46 -14.92 -12.61 -8.66
C GLY A 46 -15.86 -13.51 -7.84
N PRO A 47 -15.42 -14.73 -7.48
CA PRO A 47 -16.24 -15.70 -6.75
C PRO A 47 -16.72 -15.21 -5.38
N ALA A 48 -16.04 -14.21 -4.81
CA ALA A 48 -16.37 -13.60 -3.54
C ALA A 48 -17.21 -12.30 -3.68
N ALA A 49 -17.70 -11.94 -4.87
CA ALA A 49 -18.44 -10.70 -5.08
C ALA A 49 -19.60 -10.53 -4.09
N GLY A 50 -19.71 -9.33 -3.49
CA GLY A 50 -20.70 -9.03 -2.46
C GLY A 50 -20.29 -9.45 -1.03
N ALA A 51 -19.25 -10.26 -0.88
CA ALA A 51 -18.69 -10.56 0.44
C ALA A 51 -18.09 -9.31 1.08
N THR A 52 -18.28 -9.19 2.39
CA THR A 52 -17.71 -8.08 3.18
C THR A 52 -16.99 -8.61 4.40
N ALA A 53 -15.97 -7.88 4.84
CA ALA A 53 -15.28 -8.13 6.10
C ALA A 53 -14.78 -6.82 6.70
N PHE A 54 -14.51 -6.79 7.99
CA PHE A 54 -13.79 -5.67 8.59
C PHE A 54 -12.31 -5.78 8.26
N MET A 55 -11.67 -4.64 8.04
CA MET A 55 -10.21 -4.53 7.98
C MET A 55 -9.76 -3.66 9.14
N VAL A 56 -8.71 -4.09 9.82
CA VAL A 56 -8.02 -3.30 10.84
C VAL A 56 -6.60 -3.05 10.36
N PHE A 57 -6.19 -1.79 10.39
CA PHE A 57 -4.86 -1.33 10.03
C PHE A 57 -4.23 -0.70 11.25
N HIS A 58 -3.05 -1.18 11.65
CA HIS A 58 -2.31 -0.71 12.82
C HIS A 58 -0.94 -0.22 12.37
N ILE A 59 -0.53 0.91 12.93
CA ILE A 59 0.67 1.65 12.55
C ILE A 59 1.50 1.85 13.80
N ASP A 60 2.75 1.38 13.75
CA ASP A 60 3.75 1.56 14.79
C ASP A 60 4.78 2.62 14.38
N ARG A 61 5.08 2.75 13.08
CA ARG A 61 5.93 3.81 12.52
C ARG A 61 5.57 4.13 11.07
N PHE A 62 5.95 5.32 10.64
CA PHE A 62 5.97 5.70 9.22
C PHE A 62 7.38 5.55 8.65
N ALA A 63 7.46 5.21 7.37
CA ALA A 63 8.70 5.26 6.61
C ALA A 63 9.08 6.72 6.34
N THR A 64 10.37 7.00 6.45
CA THR A 64 10.98 8.28 6.11
C THR A 64 11.12 8.44 4.59
N ASP A 65 11.27 9.67 4.12
CA ASP A 65 11.50 9.92 2.70
C ASP A 65 12.81 9.30 2.19
N ALA A 66 13.84 9.26 3.03
CA ALA A 66 15.11 8.61 2.71
C ALA A 66 14.94 7.09 2.52
N GLU A 67 14.21 6.40 3.41
CA GLU A 67 13.92 4.97 3.25
C GLU A 67 13.15 4.71 1.94
N VAL A 68 12.13 5.52 1.65
CA VAL A 68 11.32 5.35 0.43
C VAL A 68 12.14 5.63 -0.83
N GLN A 69 13.04 6.61 -0.79
CA GLN A 69 13.95 6.91 -1.89
C GLN A 69 14.90 5.75 -2.18
N VAL A 70 15.49 5.14 -1.15
CA VAL A 70 16.37 3.97 -1.30
C VAL A 70 15.60 2.78 -1.88
N LEU A 71 14.37 2.54 -1.42
CA LEU A 71 13.51 1.49 -1.97
C LEU A 71 13.16 1.76 -3.45
N GLY A 72 12.84 3.01 -3.79
CA GLY A 72 12.56 3.43 -5.17
C GLY A 72 13.78 3.24 -6.09
N GLN A 73 14.98 3.63 -5.63
CA GLN A 73 16.22 3.40 -6.37
C GLN A 73 16.49 1.91 -6.56
N THR A 74 16.32 1.11 -5.51
CA THR A 74 16.47 -0.36 -5.58
C THR A 74 15.55 -0.96 -6.63
N LEU A 75 14.28 -0.54 -6.66
CA LEU A 75 13.32 -1.00 -7.67
C LEU A 75 13.76 -0.60 -9.09
N SER A 76 14.23 0.63 -9.27
CA SER A 76 14.65 1.14 -10.58
C SER A 76 15.94 0.48 -11.11
N GLU A 77 16.91 0.21 -10.23
CA GLU A 77 18.25 -0.26 -10.61
C GLU A 77 18.37 -1.78 -10.61
N HIS A 78 17.67 -2.45 -9.69
CA HIS A 78 17.82 -3.88 -9.42
C HIS A 78 16.51 -4.67 -9.58
N GLY A 79 15.40 -3.99 -9.82
CA GLY A 79 14.10 -4.61 -10.08
C GLY A 79 13.38 -5.11 -8.84
N GLU A 80 12.26 -5.79 -9.09
CA GLU A 80 11.28 -6.19 -8.07
C GLU A 80 11.84 -7.16 -7.01
N GLU A 81 12.71 -8.11 -7.40
CA GLU A 81 13.26 -9.10 -6.46
C GLU A 81 14.19 -8.45 -5.43
N ALA A 82 15.01 -7.50 -5.86
CA ALA A 82 15.86 -6.72 -4.96
C ALA A 82 15.02 -5.81 -4.05
N LEU A 83 13.95 -5.20 -4.60
CA LEU A 83 13.00 -4.45 -3.78
C LEU A 83 12.38 -5.34 -2.71
N LEU A 84 11.94 -6.54 -3.05
CA LEU A 84 11.33 -7.47 -2.10
C LEU A 84 12.29 -7.78 -0.95
N LYS A 85 13.55 -8.02 -1.27
CA LYS A 85 14.59 -8.24 -0.27
C LYS A 85 14.75 -7.01 0.63
N ALA A 86 14.91 -5.82 0.05
CA ALA A 86 15.08 -4.58 0.81
C ALA A 86 13.88 -4.28 1.73
N VAL A 87 12.65 -4.46 1.23
CA VAL A 87 11.42 -4.32 2.02
C VAL A 87 11.36 -5.35 3.15
N SER A 88 11.73 -6.60 2.88
CA SER A 88 11.74 -7.68 3.88
C SER A 88 12.76 -7.46 4.99
N ASP A 89 13.90 -6.86 4.64
CA ASP A 89 15.00 -6.52 5.56
C ASP A 89 14.66 -5.28 6.43
N THR A 90 13.55 -4.58 6.15
CA THR A 90 13.11 -3.43 6.95
C THR A 90 12.35 -3.85 8.20
N ASP A 91 12.46 -3.08 9.29
CA ASP A 91 11.68 -3.27 10.50
C ASP A 91 10.17 -3.21 10.23
N VAL A 92 9.41 -4.00 10.99
CA VAL A 92 7.95 -3.99 10.92
C VAL A 92 7.43 -2.60 11.26
N ALA A 93 6.71 -1.97 10.32
CA ALA A 93 6.11 -0.65 10.47
C ALA A 93 4.69 -0.70 11.06
N GLY A 94 4.06 -1.87 11.02
CA GLY A 94 2.73 -2.09 11.56
C GLY A 94 2.14 -3.40 11.06
N TRP A 95 0.82 -3.51 11.04
CA TRP A 95 0.14 -4.68 10.50
C TRP A 95 -1.25 -4.38 9.96
N VAL A 96 -1.68 -5.19 9.01
CA VAL A 96 -3.06 -5.23 8.52
C VAL A 96 -3.70 -6.57 8.86
N LYS A 97 -4.96 -6.54 9.26
CA LYS A 97 -5.77 -7.74 9.52
C LYS A 97 -7.11 -7.61 8.81
N VAL A 98 -7.51 -8.68 8.12
CA VAL A 98 -8.80 -8.76 7.45
C VAL A 98 -9.67 -9.82 8.13
N GLY A 99 -10.88 -9.44 8.52
CA GLY A 99 -11.83 -10.25 9.26
C GLY A 99 -11.20 -10.83 10.53
N ASN A 100 -11.39 -12.14 10.71
CA ASN A 100 -10.78 -12.93 11.78
C ASN A 100 -9.48 -13.61 11.33
N GLY A 101 -8.89 -13.17 10.22
CA GLY A 101 -7.65 -13.73 9.67
C GLY A 101 -6.39 -13.35 10.45
N LEU A 102 -5.26 -13.79 9.91
CA LEU A 102 -3.93 -13.47 10.45
C LEU A 102 -3.61 -11.98 10.30
N ARG A 103 -2.72 -11.49 11.18
CA ARG A 103 -2.05 -10.21 11.00
C ARG A 103 -0.95 -10.37 9.94
N TYR A 104 -0.94 -9.49 8.96
CA TYR A 104 0.12 -9.35 7.97
C TYR A 104 0.96 -8.15 8.32
N HIS A 105 2.25 -8.35 8.51
CA HIS A 105 3.18 -7.27 8.82
C HIS A 105 3.34 -6.37 7.62
N LEU A 106 3.20 -5.08 7.87
CA LEU A 106 3.52 -4.02 6.93
C LEU A 106 4.95 -3.62 7.22
N ARG A 107 5.80 -3.68 6.20
CA ARG A 107 7.21 -3.31 6.29
C ARG A 107 7.42 -1.83 6.03
N VAL A 108 6.58 -1.28 5.16
CA VAL A 108 6.60 0.13 4.78
C VAL A 108 5.19 0.67 4.97
N ILE A 109 5.07 1.76 5.73
CA ILE A 109 3.85 2.55 5.82
C ILE A 109 4.24 3.99 5.52
N ARG A 110 3.69 4.57 4.46
CA ARG A 110 3.93 5.97 4.09
C ARG A 110 2.63 6.73 4.14
N THR A 111 2.69 8.00 4.55
CA THR A 111 1.60 8.95 4.33
C THR A 111 2.09 10.12 3.49
N MET A 112 1.23 10.64 2.62
CA MET A 112 1.53 11.78 1.75
C MET A 112 0.36 12.74 1.79
N GLN A 113 0.64 14.04 1.97
CA GLN A 113 -0.39 15.06 1.88
C GLN A 113 -0.85 15.22 0.43
N THR A 114 -2.14 15.48 0.26
CA THR A 114 -2.79 15.72 -1.03
C THR A 114 -3.70 16.94 -0.91
N PRO A 115 -4.09 17.60 -2.01
CA PRO A 115 -5.06 18.70 -1.94
C PRO A 115 -6.41 18.30 -1.31
N GLU A 116 -6.75 17.01 -1.34
CA GLU A 116 -8.03 16.46 -0.85
C GLU A 116 -7.93 15.85 0.56
N GLY A 117 -6.81 16.05 1.27
CA GLY A 117 -6.52 15.43 2.56
C GLY A 117 -5.19 14.68 2.51
N ARG A 118 -5.17 13.38 2.76
CA ARG A 118 -3.93 12.59 2.71
C ARG A 118 -4.10 11.17 2.19
N VAL A 119 -3.08 10.66 1.53
CA VAL A 119 -2.96 9.24 1.18
C VAL A 119 -2.12 8.54 2.22
N MET A 120 -2.49 7.30 2.55
CA MET A 120 -1.69 6.35 3.29
C MET A 120 -1.50 5.09 2.46
N ILE A 121 -0.27 4.62 2.38
CA ILE A 121 0.12 3.41 1.66
C ILE A 121 0.79 2.46 2.65
N GLY A 122 0.40 1.19 2.62
CA GLY A 122 1.02 0.11 3.38
C GLY A 122 1.44 -1.03 2.45
N ILE A 123 2.65 -1.53 2.64
CA ILE A 123 3.23 -2.61 1.83
C ILE A 123 3.68 -3.76 2.72
N THR A 124 3.29 -4.98 2.37
CA THR A 124 3.75 -6.22 3.02
C THR A 124 4.83 -6.90 2.17
N ASP A 125 5.68 -7.70 2.81
CA ASP A 125 6.73 -8.53 2.16
C ASP A 125 6.22 -9.88 1.62
N ARG A 126 4.91 -10.12 1.73
CA ARG A 126 4.25 -11.34 1.28
C ARG A 126 2.80 -11.07 0.92
N PRO A 127 2.18 -11.88 0.04
CA PRO A 127 0.76 -11.73 -0.26
C PRO A 127 -0.14 -11.86 0.97
N ILE A 128 -1.18 -11.02 1.04
CA ILE A 128 -2.20 -11.08 2.09
C ILE A 128 -3.15 -12.22 1.75
N GLN A 129 -3.21 -13.24 2.63
CA GLN A 129 -4.13 -14.36 2.41
C GLN A 129 -5.50 -14.04 3.01
N TYR A 130 -6.47 -13.80 2.14
CA TYR A 130 -7.86 -13.60 2.51
C TYR A 130 -8.77 -14.30 1.48
N GLY A 131 -9.69 -15.13 1.96
CA GLY A 131 -10.51 -15.99 1.10
C GLY A 131 -9.70 -17.07 0.36
N GLU A 132 -10.24 -17.57 -0.76
CA GLU A 132 -9.59 -18.59 -1.61
C GLU A 132 -8.37 -18.06 -2.40
N ILE A 133 -8.03 -16.79 -2.22
CA ILE A 133 -7.40 -15.97 -3.26
C ILE A 133 -5.87 -16.04 -3.25
N ALA A 134 -5.27 -16.48 -2.15
CA ALA A 134 -3.81 -16.60 -2.03
C ALA A 134 -3.28 -18.03 -2.11
N ARG A 135 -4.11 -19.02 -2.49
CA ARG A 135 -3.68 -20.43 -2.54
C ARG A 135 -2.95 -20.82 -3.84
N SER A 136 -3.13 -20.07 -4.93
CA SER A 136 -2.71 -20.52 -6.27
C SER A 136 -1.59 -19.70 -6.94
N THR A 137 -0.91 -18.80 -6.22
CA THR A 137 -0.11 -17.75 -6.89
C THR A 137 1.28 -17.55 -6.28
N ARG A 138 2.04 -18.64 -6.04
CA ARG A 138 3.50 -18.56 -5.84
C ARG A 138 4.22 -18.23 -7.17
N SER A 139 3.76 -17.19 -7.88
CA SER A 139 4.52 -16.59 -8.96
C SER A 139 5.57 -15.68 -8.34
N ARG A 140 6.83 -15.77 -8.79
CA ARG A 140 7.94 -14.95 -8.29
C ARG A 140 7.73 -13.43 -8.47
N GLN A 141 6.75 -13.03 -9.28
CA GLN A 141 6.50 -11.64 -9.69
C GLN A 141 5.31 -10.97 -8.97
N TYR A 142 4.69 -11.64 -7.99
CA TYR A 142 3.54 -11.09 -7.27
C TYR A 142 3.69 -11.37 -5.79
N THR A 143 4.61 -10.63 -5.18
CA THR A 143 5.15 -10.96 -3.86
C THR A 143 4.70 -9.99 -2.77
N PHE A 144 4.11 -8.86 -3.13
CA PHE A 144 3.67 -7.85 -2.17
C PHE A 144 2.16 -7.93 -1.92
N GLY A 145 1.73 -7.50 -0.75
CA GLY A 145 0.38 -7.00 -0.52
C GLY A 145 0.42 -5.48 -0.48
N TRP A 146 -0.59 -4.85 -1.03
CA TRP A 146 -0.68 -3.39 -1.12
C TRP A 146 -1.99 -2.90 -0.52
N VAL A 147 -1.90 -1.93 0.37
CA VAL A 147 -3.06 -1.25 0.96
C VAL A 147 -2.90 0.24 0.70
N GLN A 148 -3.93 0.88 0.18
CA GLN A 148 -3.98 2.32 -0.01
C GLN A 148 -5.27 2.87 0.58
N ILE A 149 -5.18 3.94 1.35
CA ILE A 149 -6.32 4.64 1.95
C ILE A 149 -6.14 6.13 1.71
N GLN A 150 -7.11 6.76 1.04
CA GLN A 150 -7.27 8.20 0.98
C GLN A 150 -8.12 8.61 2.17
N PHE A 151 -7.61 9.52 3.00
CA PHE A 151 -8.37 10.21 4.03
C PHE A 151 -8.75 11.60 3.52
N ASP A 152 -10.00 11.98 3.74
CA ASP A 152 -10.47 13.36 3.57
C ASP A 152 -10.01 14.26 4.72
N GLU A 153 -10.33 15.56 4.63
CA GLU A 153 -10.03 16.55 5.66
C GLU A 153 -10.73 16.26 7.01
N ASP A 154 -11.86 15.55 6.98
CA ASP A 154 -12.59 15.10 8.18
C ASP A 154 -11.94 13.86 8.84
N GLY A 155 -10.90 13.30 8.23
CA GLY A 155 -10.22 12.09 8.70
C GLY A 155 -10.99 10.79 8.43
N LYS A 156 -12.01 10.81 7.56
CA LYS A 156 -12.69 9.61 7.07
C LYS A 156 -11.94 9.09 5.85
N GLY A 157 -11.71 7.78 5.82
CA GLY A 157 -10.94 7.16 4.76
C GLY A 157 -11.74 6.22 3.86
N GLU A 158 -11.31 6.13 2.60
CA GLU A 158 -11.70 5.09 1.65
C GLU A 158 -10.48 4.64 0.86
N GLY A 159 -10.52 3.45 0.28
CA GLY A 159 -9.38 3.00 -0.50
C GLY A 159 -9.49 1.59 -1.05
N GLY A 160 -8.34 0.95 -1.21
CA GLY A 160 -8.24 -0.37 -1.81
C GLY A 160 -7.18 -1.26 -1.16
N LEU A 161 -7.42 -2.56 -1.23
CA LEU A 161 -6.45 -3.59 -0.86
C LEU A 161 -6.24 -4.52 -2.06
N ILE A 162 -4.99 -4.67 -2.46
CA ILE A 162 -4.53 -5.64 -3.44
C ILE A 162 -3.80 -6.73 -2.66
N PRO A 163 -4.37 -7.95 -2.55
CA PRO A 163 -3.77 -9.00 -1.74
C PRO A 163 -2.44 -9.49 -2.29
N THR A 164 -2.32 -9.51 -3.63
CA THR A 164 -1.17 -10.00 -4.36
C THR A 164 -0.85 -8.99 -5.46
N ALA A 165 0.19 -8.18 -5.25
CA ALA A 165 0.59 -7.07 -6.07
C ALA A 165 1.97 -7.32 -6.70
N LYS A 166 2.11 -6.84 -7.93
CA LYS A 166 3.40 -6.57 -8.58
C LYS A 166 3.65 -5.07 -8.53
N VAL A 167 4.86 -4.67 -8.22
CA VAL A 167 5.27 -3.26 -8.20
C VAL A 167 6.37 -3.04 -9.23
N ASP A 168 6.22 -2.02 -10.07
CA ASP A 168 7.15 -1.69 -11.15
C ASP A 168 7.16 -0.17 -11.42
N PHE A 169 8.09 0.31 -12.24
CA PHE A 169 8.03 1.68 -12.78
C PHE A 169 7.63 1.65 -14.26
N ASP A 170 6.78 2.58 -14.69
CA ASP A 170 6.53 2.77 -16.12
C ASP A 170 7.66 3.53 -16.82
N ALA A 171 7.56 3.65 -18.15
CA ALA A 171 8.54 4.36 -18.97
C ALA A 171 8.67 5.85 -18.64
N GLN A 172 7.74 6.41 -17.85
CA GLN A 172 7.74 7.78 -17.38
C GLN A 172 8.22 7.89 -15.92
N GLY A 173 8.73 6.81 -15.33
CA GLY A 173 9.24 6.76 -13.96
C GLY A 173 8.13 6.78 -12.90
N ARG A 174 6.89 6.44 -13.27
CA ARG A 174 5.75 6.40 -12.32
C ARG A 174 5.57 5.02 -11.74
N LEU A 175 5.34 4.96 -10.43
CA LEU A 175 5.10 3.70 -9.73
C LEU A 175 3.80 3.07 -10.25
N VAL A 176 3.89 1.86 -10.80
CA VAL A 176 2.76 1.06 -11.25
C VAL A 176 2.58 -0.11 -10.30
N VAL A 177 1.36 -0.27 -9.80
CA VAL A 177 0.99 -1.39 -8.92
C VAL A 177 -0.06 -2.23 -9.65
N GLU A 178 0.32 -3.44 -10.05
CA GLU A 178 -0.56 -4.37 -10.77
C GLU A 178 -1.13 -5.41 -9.81
N SER A 179 -2.44 -5.67 -9.88
CA SER A 179 -3.10 -6.73 -9.11
C SER A 179 -3.06 -8.07 -9.85
N PHE A 180 -2.67 -9.15 -9.18
CA PHE A 180 -2.73 -10.49 -9.75
C PHE A 180 -4.13 -11.08 -9.68
N GLY A 181 -4.69 -11.45 -10.83
CA GLY A 181 -5.83 -12.36 -10.94
C GLY A 181 -7.20 -11.83 -10.49
N LEU A 182 -7.26 -10.75 -9.70
CA LEU A 182 -8.52 -10.16 -9.20
C LEU A 182 -8.49 -8.64 -9.19
N GLN A 183 -9.69 -8.06 -9.18
CA GLN A 183 -9.84 -6.64 -8.89
C GLN A 183 -9.48 -6.35 -7.43
N PRO A 184 -8.92 -5.16 -7.13
CA PRO A 184 -8.67 -4.74 -5.76
C PRO A 184 -9.96 -4.81 -4.92
N TYR A 185 -9.82 -5.22 -3.66
CA TYR A 185 -10.89 -5.06 -2.69
C TYR A 185 -11.09 -3.59 -2.39
N ARG A 186 -12.33 -3.13 -2.31
CA ARG A 186 -12.62 -1.75 -1.88
C ARG A 186 -12.70 -1.70 -0.36
N ILE A 187 -12.11 -0.67 0.22
CA ILE A 187 -12.19 -0.36 1.64
C ILE A 187 -13.06 0.88 1.79
N LEU A 188 -14.10 0.77 2.60
CA LEU A 188 -15.10 1.79 2.84
C LEU A 188 -15.11 2.20 4.31
N LYS A 189 -15.39 3.47 4.59
CA LYS A 189 -15.60 4.00 5.95
C LYS A 189 -14.46 3.63 6.91
N VAL A 190 -13.24 3.95 6.53
CA VAL A 190 -12.06 3.82 7.40
C VAL A 190 -12.11 4.94 8.43
N LEU A 191 -12.11 4.57 9.71
CA LEU A 191 -12.16 5.52 10.82
C LEU A 191 -11.09 5.15 11.87
N PRO A 192 -10.57 6.14 12.62
CA PRO A 192 -9.72 5.86 13.77
C PRO A 192 -10.40 4.93 14.77
N GLU A 193 -9.66 3.94 15.28
CA GLU A 193 -10.09 3.00 16.31
C GLU A 193 -9.20 3.19 17.55
N LYS A 194 -9.80 3.48 18.71
CA LYS A 194 -9.04 3.67 19.95
C LYS A 194 -8.22 2.43 20.28
N ILE A 195 -6.93 2.60 20.56
CA ILE A 195 -6.06 1.56 21.10
C ILE A 195 -6.38 1.45 22.60
N LYS A 196 -6.65 0.21 23.04
CA LYS A 196 -6.93 -0.10 24.45
C LYS A 196 -5.67 -0.67 25.07
#